data_AF-A0A8J7X3Z8-F1
#
_entry.id   AF-A0A8J7X3Z8-F1
#
_cell.length_a   1.000
_cell.length_b   1.000
_cell.length_c   1.000
_cell.angle_alpha   90.00
_cell.angle_beta   90.00
_cell.angle_gamma   90.00
#
_symmetry.space_group_name_H-M   'P 1'
#
loop_
_entity.id
_entity.type
_entity.pdbx_description
1 polymer ?
#
loop_
_entity_poly.entity_id
_entity_poly.type
_entity_poly.pdbx_seq_one_letter_code
_entity_poly.pdbx_strand_id
1 'polypeptide(L)' 'MVAKAEIEDIISKYPRDAVSVATIGSHSALNVFKGAREVGLKTVCMCTQDRKRVYDKFGLVDEYIMLNDLQDIKTERVQ' A
#
# COMPACT_ATOMS: atom_id res chain seq x y z
N MET A 1 -8.77 -17.64 -8.62
CA MET A 1 -8.92 -17.64 -7.15
C MET A 1 -7.55 -17.93 -6.58
N VAL A 2 -7.03 -17.10 -5.67
CA VAL A 2 -5.72 -17.33 -5.04
C VAL A 2 -5.91 -18.33 -3.89
N ALA A 3 -5.06 -19.35 -3.80
CA ALA A 3 -5.19 -20.37 -2.76
C ALA A 3 -4.64 -19.87 -1.42
N LYS A 4 -5.22 -20.32 -0.29
CA LYS A 4 -4.71 -19.96 1.04
C LYS A 4 -3.24 -20.36 1.23
N ALA A 5 -2.87 -21.55 0.75
CA ALA A 5 -1.49 -22.05 0.83
C ALA A 5 -0.49 -21.16 0.06
N GLU A 6 -0.92 -20.55 -1.05
CA GLU A 6 -0.10 -19.63 -1.83
C GLU A 6 0.15 -18.32 -1.05
N ILE A 7 -0.90 -17.80 -0.39
CA ILE A 7 -0.78 -16.61 0.48
C ILE A 7 0.15 -16.91 1.67
N GLU A 8 0.01 -18.07 2.30
CA GLU A 8 0.86 -18.48 3.42
C GLU A 8 2.33 -18.64 3.02
N ASP A 9 2.61 -19.21 1.84
CA ASP A 9 3.97 -19.31 1.29
C ASP A 9 4.59 -17.93 1.04
N ILE A 10 3.84 -16.98 0.46
CA ILE A 10 4.31 -15.60 0.24
C ILE A 10 4.61 -14.93 1.59
N ILE A 11 3.68 -14.99 2.54
CA ILE A 11 3.85 -14.35 3.86
C ILE A 11 5.05 -14.95 4.61
N SER A 12 5.34 -16.24 4.46
CA SER A 12 6.46 -16.90 5.13
C SER A 12 7.84 -16.32 4.76
N LYS A 13 7.94 -15.67 3.60
CA LYS A 13 9.17 -15.07 3.07
C LYS A 13 9.41 -13.64 3.57
N TYR A 14 8.41 -13.03 4.22
CA TYR A 14 8.51 -11.65 4.70
C TYR A 14 9.16 -11.57 6.09
N PRO A 15 10.02 -10.56 6.34
CA PRO A 15 10.49 -10.25 7.68
C PRO A 15 9.31 -9.81 8.57
N ARG A 16 9.08 -10.51 9.68
CA ARG A 16 7.90 -10.30 10.55
C ARG A 16 7.89 -8.94 11.26
N ASP A 17 9.06 -8.36 11.45
CA ASP A 17 9.29 -7.08 12.12
C ASP A 17 9.33 -5.88 11.17
N ALA A 18 9.21 -6.12 9.86
CA ALA A 18 9.27 -5.08 8.83
C ALA A 18 8.10 -5.17 7.84
N VAL A 19 6.88 -5.31 8.37
CA VAL A 19 5.64 -5.31 7.59
C VAL A 19 5.10 -3.89 7.44
N SER A 20 4.62 -3.57 6.24
CA SER A 20 3.97 -2.31 5.89
C SER A 20 2.52 -2.54 5.45
N VAL A 21 1.67 -1.53 5.59
CA VAL A 21 0.31 -1.51 5.04
C VAL A 21 0.31 -0.71 3.73
N ALA A 22 0.02 -1.38 2.62
CA ALA A 22 -0.10 -0.77 1.32
C ALA A 22 -1.55 -0.73 0.84
N THR A 23 -1.99 0.37 0.22
CA THR A 23 -3.28 0.42 -0.49
C THR A 23 -3.24 1.40 -1.65
N ILE A 24 -4.16 1.23 -2.60
CA ILE A 24 -4.45 2.23 -3.62
C ILE A 24 -4.91 3.52 -2.94
N GLY A 25 -4.38 4.65 -3.37
CA GLY A 25 -4.82 5.97 -2.97
C GLY A 25 -6.20 6.33 -3.53
N SER A 26 -7.26 5.71 -3.00
CA SER A 26 -8.66 6.01 -3.31
C SER A 26 -9.61 5.68 -2.14
N HIS A 27 -10.89 6.02 -2.27
CA HIS A 27 -12.01 5.67 -1.37
C HIS A 27 -11.70 5.90 0.12
N SER A 28 -11.20 4.88 0.83
CA SER A 28 -10.96 4.86 2.27
C SER A 28 -9.48 4.87 2.68
N ALA A 29 -8.56 5.10 1.74
CA ALA A 29 -7.12 5.00 1.98
C ALA A 29 -6.61 5.86 3.15
N LEU A 30 -7.16 7.06 3.34
CA LEU A 30 -6.80 7.92 4.48
C LEU A 30 -7.12 7.28 5.83
N ASN A 31 -8.26 6.58 5.95
CA ASN A 31 -8.62 5.87 7.18
C ASN A 31 -7.72 4.65 7.39
N VAL A 32 -7.38 3.93 6.32
CA VAL A 32 -6.45 2.79 6.37
C VAL A 32 -5.07 3.26 6.85
N PHE A 33 -4.52 4.32 6.26
CA PHE A 33 -3.21 4.84 6.65
C PHE A 33 -3.19 5.41 8.06
N LYS A 34 -4.27 6.08 8.48
CA LYS A 34 -4.42 6.53 9.87
C LYS A 34 -4.36 5.35 10.83
N GLY A 35 -5.17 4.31 10.62
CA GLY A 35 -5.19 3.12 11.48
C GLY A 35 -3.85 2.38 11.52
N ALA A 36 -3.19 2.24 10.36
CA ALA A 36 -1.87 1.61 10.27
C ALA A 36 -0.82 2.38 11.09
N ARG A 37 -0.81 3.71 11.02
CA ARG A 37 0.10 4.54 11.83
C ARG A 37 -0.18 4.49 13.32
N GLU A 38 -1.45 4.41 13.72
CA GLU A 38 -1.85 4.30 15.13
C GLU A 38 -1.33 3.01 15.79
N VAL A 39 -1.10 1.94 15.01
CA VAL A 39 -0.49 0.69 15.47
C VAL A 39 1.01 0.57 15.15
N GLY A 40 1.64 1.64 14.66
CA GLY A 40 3.08 1.70 14.39
C GLY A 40 3.55 1.00 13.11
N LEU A 41 2.65 0.71 12.17
CA LEU A 41 3.00 0.14 10.87
C LEU A 41 3.38 1.24 9.86
N LYS A 42 4.36 0.95 9.01
CA LYS A 42 4.70 1.79 7.86
C LYS A 42 3.58 1.78 6.83
N THR A 43 3.38 2.89 6.13
CA THR A 43 2.31 3.04 5.14
C THR A 43 2.84 3.30 3.73
N VAL A 44 2.29 2.58 2.75
CA VAL A 44 2.65 2.71 1.33
C VAL A 44 1.43 3.07 0.49
N CYS A 45 1.47 4.17 -0.23
CA CYS A 45 0.38 4.61 -1.10
C CYS A 45 0.70 4.37 -2.57
N MET A 46 -0.13 3.57 -3.24
CA MET A 46 -0.09 3.40 -4.69
C MET A 46 -1.05 4.39 -5.35
N CYS A 47 -0.54 5.41 -6.04
CA CYS A 47 -1.41 6.42 -6.67
C CYS A 47 -0.77 7.10 -7.88
N THR A 48 -1.61 7.71 -8.70
CA THR A 48 -1.20 8.61 -9.79
C THR A 48 -0.72 9.96 -9.24
N GLN A 49 0.05 10.69 -10.06
CA GLN A 49 0.68 11.96 -9.66
C GLN A 49 -0.34 13.03 -9.20
N ASP A 50 -1.49 13.11 -9.87
CA ASP A 50 -2.58 14.04 -9.54
C ASP A 50 -3.18 13.75 -8.14
N ARG A 51 -3.20 12.49 -7.72
CA ARG A 51 -3.75 12.06 -6.43
C ARG A 51 -2.79 12.24 -5.27
N LYS A 52 -1.47 12.18 -5.51
CA LYS A 52 -0.43 12.31 -4.46
C LYS A 52 -0.63 13.54 -3.60
N ARG A 53 -0.99 14.68 -4.21
CA ARG A 53 -1.21 15.97 -3.52
C ARG A 53 -2.25 15.89 -2.41
N VAL A 54 -3.25 15.01 -2.52
CA VAL A 54 -4.26 14.83 -1.46
C VAL A 54 -3.60 14.19 -0.24
N TYR A 55 -2.83 13.12 -0.45
CA TYR A 55 -2.20 12.36 0.64
C TYR A 55 -1.07 13.13 1.33
N ASP A 56 -0.32 13.93 0.58
CA ASP A 56 0.76 14.78 1.12
C ASP A 56 0.25 15.73 2.22
N LYS A 57 -0.99 16.20 2.11
CA LYS A 57 -1.59 17.12 3.10
C LYS A 57 -1.81 16.50 4.47
N PHE A 58 -1.89 15.18 4.57
CA PHE A 58 -2.21 14.50 5.82
C PHE A 58 -0.99 13.94 6.54
N GLY A 59 0.17 13.83 5.87
CA GLY A 59 1.38 13.27 6.48
C GLY A 59 1.21 11.82 6.97
N LEU A 60 0.30 11.07 6.34
CA LEU A 60 -0.05 9.69 6.73
C LEU A 60 0.68 8.62 5.93
N VAL A 61 1.41 9.00 4.88
CA VAL A 61 2.05 8.09 3.93
C VAL A 61 3.57 8.18 4.09
N ASP A 62 4.22 7.04 4.32
CA ASP A 62 5.68 6.97 4.42
C ASP A 62 6.33 6.83 3.04
N GLU A 63 5.74 6.02 2.15
CA GLU A 63 6.28 5.74 0.83
C GLU A 63 5.20 5.80 -0.26
N TYR A 64 5.58 6.23 -1.46
CA TYR A 64 4.71 6.30 -2.62
C TYR A 64 5.20 5.38 -3.73
N ILE A 65 4.29 4.55 -4.23
CA ILE A 65 4.47 3.85 -5.50
C ILE A 65 3.68 4.62 -6.56
N MET A 66 4.40 5.34 -7.42
CA MET A 66 3.78 6.16 -8.46
C MET A 66 3.31 5.31 -9.63
N LEU A 67 2.06 5.49 -10.02
CA LEU A 67 1.43 4.83 -11.17
C LEU A 67 1.19 5.84 -12.30
N ASN A 68 1.27 5.41 -13.56
CA ASN A 68 0.84 6.23 -14.68
C ASN A 68 -0.69 6.14 -14.83
N ASP A 69 -1.24 4.94 -14.68
CA ASP A 69 -2.67 4.66 -14.62
C ASP A 69 -2.98 3.64 -13.51
N LEU A 70 -4.22 3.62 -13.01
CA LEU A 70 -4.62 2.63 -12.00
C LEU A 70 -4.50 1.19 -12.49
N GLN A 71 -4.52 0.95 -13.79
CA GLN A 71 -4.31 -0.39 -14.36
C GLN A 71 -2.88 -0.91 -14.20
N ASP A 72 -1.91 -0.03 -13.93
CA ASP A 72 -0.50 -0.40 -13.72
C ASP A 72 -0.31 -1.28 -12.48
N ILE A 73 -1.30 -1.35 -11.59
CA ILE A 73 -1.29 -2.27 -10.44
C ILE A 73 -1.22 -3.75 -10.85
N LYS A 74 -1.55 -4.05 -12.10
CA LYS A 74 -1.46 -5.41 -12.67
C LYS A 74 -0.05 -5.78 -13.14
N THR A 75 0.90 -4.84 -13.09
CA THR A 75 2.26 -5.07 -13.57
C THR A 75 3.13 -5.76 -12.51
N GLU A 76 4.06 -6.60 -12.94
CA GLU A 76 5.03 -7.30 -12.07
C GLU A 76 5.89 -6.34 -11.23
N ARG A 77 6.03 -5.09 -11.67
CA ARG A 77 6.73 -4.06 -10.88
C ARG A 77 6.00 -3.71 -9.59
N VAL A 78 4.68 -3.85 -9.58
CA VAL A 78 3.81 -3.48 -8.44
C VAL A 78 3.39 -4.71 -7.63
N GLN A 79 3.38 -5.90 -8.23
CA GLN A 79 2.95 -7.18 -7.62
C GLN A 79 4.07 -7.93 -6.91
#